data_AF-A0A7C3CTY6-F1
#
_entry.id   AF-A0A7C3CTY6-F1
#
_cell.length_a   1.000
_cell.length_b   1.000
_cell.length_c   1.000
_cell.angle_alpha   90.00
_cell.angle_beta   90.00
_cell.angle_gamma   90.00
#
_symmetry.space_group_name_H-M   'P 1'
#
loop_
_entity.id
_entity.type
_entity.pdbx_description
1 polymer ?
#
loop_
_entity_poly.entity_id
_entity_poly.type
_entity_poly.pdbx_seq_one_letter_code
_entity_poly.pdbx_strand_id
1 'polypeptide(L)'
;MKKFLIRDMAKIAIVLNVVFLFGIVFVTSARASGGSVAFSWLPNSGSNVIGYKIYYGTTSGGAYPNSVNINNNIPDPKDGRIHGTVTGLTNGVTYYFVCTAYNNSGESPYTKEVAYTVKTIAPKIKLIQIK
;
A
#
# COMPACT_ATOMS: atom_id res chain seq x y z
N MET A 1 42.46 32.65 27.07
CA MET A 1 41.43 32.32 26.06
C MET A 1 41.60 30.91 25.48
N LYS A 2 41.86 29.87 26.30
CA LYS A 2 42.09 28.48 25.83
C LYS A 2 41.11 27.45 26.40
N LYS A 3 40.09 27.90 27.16
CA LYS A 3 39.09 27.02 27.81
C LYS A 3 37.79 26.85 27.01
N PHE A 4 37.67 27.47 25.83
CA PHE A 4 36.47 27.39 24.99
C PHE A 4 36.52 26.19 24.02
N LEU A 5 37.69 25.85 23.49
CA LEU A 5 37.83 24.83 22.42
C LEU A 5 37.68 23.37 22.88
N ILE A 6 37.97 23.05 24.15
CA ILE A 6 37.98 21.65 24.62
C ILE A 6 36.56 21.15 24.96
N ARG A 7 35.64 22.05 25.36
CA ARG A 7 34.25 21.69 25.70
C ARG A 7 33.39 21.36 24.47
N ASP A 8 33.69 21.90 23.30
CA ASP A 8 32.91 21.65 22.08
C ASP A 8 33.34 20.37 21.34
N MET A 9 34.60 19.97 21.46
CA MET A 9 35.12 18.74 20.83
C MET A 9 34.51 17.46 21.44
N ALA A 10 34.19 17.47 22.74
CA ALA A 10 33.48 16.37 23.41
C ALA A 10 32.02 16.24 22.93
N LYS A 11 31.37 17.34 22.57
CA LYS A 11 29.99 17.34 22.04
C LYS A 11 29.95 16.86 20.59
N ILE A 12 30.94 17.23 19.79
CA ILE A 12 31.06 16.82 18.38
C ILE A 12 31.35 15.31 18.26
N ALA A 13 32.16 14.74 19.15
CA ALA A 13 32.42 13.29 19.19
C ALA A 13 31.19 12.45 19.62
N ILE A 14 30.33 13.00 20.49
CA ILE A 14 29.06 12.38 20.89
C ILE A 14 28.06 12.41 19.73
N VAL A 15 27.98 13.52 18.99
CA VAL A 15 27.09 13.64 17.81
C VAL A 15 27.51 12.66 16.70
N LEU A 16 28.80 12.43 16.49
CA LEU A 16 29.31 11.46 15.51
C LEU A 16 29.02 9.99 15.87
N ASN A 17 28.92 9.65 17.17
CA ASN A 17 28.54 8.30 17.61
C ASN A 17 27.01 8.08 17.64
N VAL A 18 26.22 9.12 17.86
CA VAL A 18 24.75 9.04 17.87
C VAL A 18 24.18 8.88 16.46
N VAL A 19 24.83 9.47 15.45
CA VAL A 19 24.42 9.30 14.04
C VAL A 19 24.73 7.90 13.50
N PHE A 20 25.62 7.13 14.15
CA PHE A 20 25.91 5.73 13.77
C PHE A 20 25.02 4.69 14.49
N LEU A 21 24.21 5.12 15.47
CA LEU A 21 23.31 4.29 16.29
C LEU A 21 21.82 4.59 16.10
N PHE A 22 21.48 5.50 15.20
CA PHE A 22 20.13 5.60 14.64
C PHE A 22 20.15 4.86 13.31
N GLY A 23 19.84 3.57 13.41
CA GLY A 23 19.91 2.60 12.33
C GLY A 23 19.46 3.20 11.01
N ILE A 24 20.30 2.99 10.01
CA ILE A 24 19.86 2.94 8.63
C ILE A 24 18.77 1.87 8.59
N VAL A 25 17.53 2.27 8.85
CA VAL A 25 16.36 1.51 8.46
C VAL A 25 16.35 1.66 6.95
N PHE A 26 17.15 0.83 6.28
CA PHE A 26 16.78 0.39 4.96
C PHE A 26 15.46 -0.35 5.17
N VAL A 27 14.35 0.39 5.21
CA VAL A 27 13.10 -0.15 4.69
C VAL A 27 13.43 -0.38 3.23
N THR A 28 14.00 -1.55 2.95
CA THR A 28 13.85 -2.13 1.64
C THR A 28 12.34 -2.24 1.53
N SER A 29 11.72 -1.28 0.86
CA SER A 29 10.43 -1.54 0.28
C SER A 29 10.75 -2.65 -0.69
N ALA A 30 10.56 -3.90 -0.22
CA ALA A 30 10.41 -5.02 -1.11
C ALA A 30 9.28 -4.55 -2.02
N ARG A 31 9.64 -4.06 -3.20
CA ARG A 31 8.72 -3.88 -4.29
C ARG A 31 8.23 -5.29 -4.51
N ALA A 32 7.14 -5.65 -3.85
CA ALA A 32 6.49 -6.90 -4.10
C ALA A 32 6.25 -6.87 -5.61
N SER A 33 7.02 -7.66 -6.36
CA SER A 33 6.63 -8.17 -7.67
C SER A 33 5.47 -9.13 -7.42
N GLY A 34 4.45 -8.61 -6.74
CA GLY A 34 3.33 -9.29 -6.17
C GLY A 34 2.16 -9.12 -7.12
N GLY A 35 1.24 -10.07 -7.09
CA GLY A 35 0.04 -9.99 -7.90
C GLY A 35 -0.79 -8.73 -7.59
N SER A 36 -1.78 -8.52 -8.44
CA SER A 36 -2.68 -7.39 -8.38
C SER A 36 -4.12 -7.85 -8.45
N VAL A 37 -5.01 -7.08 -7.83
CA VAL A 37 -6.46 -7.25 -7.97
C VAL A 37 -7.04 -5.98 -8.55
N ALA A 38 -7.78 -6.12 -9.65
CA ALA A 38 -8.53 -5.04 -10.26
C ALA A 38 -10.00 -5.15 -9.86
N PHE A 39 -10.59 -4.01 -9.51
CA PHE A 39 -11.98 -3.85 -9.10
C PHE A 39 -12.68 -2.93 -10.09
N SER A 40 -13.98 -3.18 -10.32
CA SER A 40 -14.84 -2.24 -11.02
C SER A 40 -16.24 -2.18 -10.41
N TRP A 41 -16.76 -0.98 -10.21
CA TRP A 41 -18.08 -0.77 -9.60
C TRP A 41 -18.80 0.41 -10.26
N LEU A 42 -20.12 0.47 -10.05
CA LEU A 42 -20.92 1.62 -10.46
C LEU A 42 -20.75 2.76 -9.44
N PRO A 43 -20.67 4.02 -9.89
CA PRO A 43 -20.61 5.16 -8.98
C PRO A 43 -21.87 5.25 -8.13
N ASN A 44 -21.73 5.73 -6.89
CA ASN A 44 -22.88 6.05 -6.05
C ASN A 44 -23.71 7.16 -6.72
N SER A 45 -25.04 7.08 -6.60
CA SER A 45 -25.99 8.02 -7.24
C SER A 45 -26.05 9.42 -6.58
N GLY A 46 -25.00 9.83 -5.85
CA GLY A 46 -24.91 11.11 -5.14
C GLY A 46 -23.77 11.97 -5.68
N SER A 47 -24.03 13.27 -5.91
CA SER A 47 -23.10 14.21 -6.55
C SER A 47 -21.90 14.63 -5.68
N ASN A 48 -21.85 14.21 -4.42
CA ASN A 48 -20.87 14.67 -3.45
C ASN A 48 -19.73 13.67 -3.20
N VAL A 49 -19.70 12.51 -3.85
CA VAL A 49 -18.58 11.56 -3.68
C VAL A 49 -17.34 12.07 -4.40
N ILE A 50 -16.27 12.29 -3.63
CA ILE A 50 -14.98 12.81 -4.13
C ILE A 50 -14.06 11.65 -4.52
N GLY A 51 -14.21 10.50 -3.88
CA GLY A 51 -13.41 9.33 -4.19
C GLY A 51 -13.82 8.12 -3.37
N TYR A 52 -13.01 7.07 -3.50
CA TYR A 52 -13.21 5.80 -2.83
C TYR A 52 -11.90 5.38 -2.19
N LYS A 53 -11.98 4.65 -1.08
CA LYS A 53 -10.81 4.01 -0.49
C LYS A 53 -11.06 2.51 -0.37
N ILE A 54 -10.11 1.73 -0.85
CA ILE A 54 -10.13 0.27 -0.70
C ILE A 54 -9.24 -0.06 0.48
N TYR A 55 -9.79 -0.71 1.50
CA TYR A 55 -9.07 -1.23 2.64
C TYR A 55 -8.92 -2.74 2.52
N TYR A 56 -7.78 -3.27 2.97
CA TYR A 56 -7.52 -4.70 2.87
C TYR A 56 -6.58 -5.27 3.93
N GLY A 57 -6.73 -6.56 4.17
CA GLY A 57 -5.94 -7.36 5.12
C GLY A 57 -6.00 -8.85 4.78
N THR A 58 -5.37 -9.68 5.62
CA THR A 58 -5.34 -11.15 5.44
C THR A 58 -6.25 -11.88 6.43
N THR A 59 -7.04 -11.16 7.22
CA THR A 59 -7.97 -11.70 8.21
C THR A 59 -9.41 -11.39 7.78
N SER A 60 -10.26 -12.42 7.67
CA SER A 60 -11.68 -12.24 7.37
C SER A 60 -12.38 -11.53 8.53
N GLY A 61 -13.25 -10.58 8.20
CA GLY A 61 -13.88 -9.68 9.18
C GLY A 61 -12.96 -8.56 9.66
N GLY A 62 -11.72 -8.49 9.15
CA GLY A 62 -10.72 -7.49 9.51
C GLY A 62 -9.83 -7.90 10.69
N ALA A 63 -8.93 -7.02 11.16
CA ALA A 63 -8.72 -5.64 10.71
C ALA A 63 -8.18 -5.52 9.28
N TYR A 64 -8.38 -4.36 8.66
CA TYR A 64 -7.90 -4.01 7.32
C TYR A 64 -6.79 -2.95 7.41
N PRO A 65 -5.54 -3.35 7.73
CA PRO A 65 -4.47 -2.39 8.05
C PRO A 65 -3.93 -1.63 6.83
N ASN A 66 -4.21 -2.08 5.62
CA ASN A 66 -3.72 -1.45 4.39
C ASN A 66 -4.85 -0.73 3.68
N SER A 67 -4.52 0.33 2.94
CA SER A 67 -5.51 1.02 2.09
C SER A 67 -4.91 1.60 0.82
N VAL A 68 -5.75 1.73 -0.21
CA VAL A 68 -5.46 2.42 -1.48
C VAL A 68 -6.53 3.47 -1.71
N ASN A 69 -6.10 4.71 -1.93
CA ASN A 69 -7.00 5.81 -2.26
C ASN A 69 -7.26 5.88 -3.77
N ILE A 70 -8.51 6.00 -4.16
CA ILE A 70 -8.99 6.09 -5.54
C ILE A 70 -9.72 7.43 -5.69
N ASN A 71 -8.97 8.47 -6.06
CA ASN A 71 -9.44 9.86 -6.14
C ASN A 71 -9.44 10.46 -7.55
N ASN A 72 -8.87 9.75 -8.54
CA ASN A 72 -8.58 10.33 -9.86
C ASN A 72 -9.39 9.72 -11.02
N ASN A 73 -10.39 8.88 -10.74
CA ASN A 73 -11.17 8.18 -11.77
C ASN A 73 -12.64 8.62 -11.74
N ILE A 74 -12.88 9.86 -12.17
CA ILE A 74 -14.13 10.25 -12.82
C ILE A 74 -14.34 9.24 -13.97
N PRO A 75 -15.54 8.65 -14.17
CA PRO A 75 -15.72 7.46 -14.98
C PRO A 75 -15.00 7.55 -16.33
N ASP A 76 -14.20 6.53 -16.65
CA ASP A 76 -13.72 6.34 -18.01
C ASP A 76 -14.95 6.26 -18.93
N PRO A 77 -14.98 7.02 -20.05
CA PRO A 77 -16.13 7.05 -20.95
C PRO A 77 -16.55 5.69 -21.51
N LYS A 78 -15.74 4.62 -21.34
CA LYS A 78 -16.04 3.34 -21.96
C LYS A 78 -17.24 2.61 -21.37
N ASP A 79 -17.53 2.71 -20.07
CA ASP A 79 -18.63 1.92 -19.46
C ASP A 79 -19.34 2.58 -18.25
N GLY A 80 -19.01 3.84 -17.90
CA GLY A 80 -19.64 4.52 -16.75
C GLY A 80 -19.30 3.92 -15.38
N ARG A 81 -18.20 3.16 -15.29
CA ARG A 81 -17.73 2.49 -14.08
C ARG A 81 -16.50 3.17 -13.51
N ILE A 82 -16.28 2.96 -12.21
CA ILE A 82 -15.06 3.34 -11.52
C ILE A 82 -14.18 2.10 -11.44
N HIS A 83 -12.88 2.30 -11.65
CA HIS A 83 -11.87 1.25 -11.61
C HIS A 83 -10.83 1.56 -10.53
N GLY A 84 -10.41 0.52 -9.81
CA GLY A 84 -9.34 0.60 -8.83
C GLY A 84 -8.49 -0.66 -8.86
N THR A 85 -7.19 -0.52 -8.65
CA THR A 85 -6.25 -1.65 -8.65
C THR A 85 -5.44 -1.63 -7.36
N VAL A 86 -5.40 -2.76 -6.66
CA VAL A 86 -4.50 -3.00 -5.54
C VAL A 86 -3.33 -3.84 -6.04
N THR A 87 -2.10 -3.34 -5.91
CA THR A 87 -0.87 -3.98 -6.39
C THR A 87 0.05 -4.36 -5.24
N GLY A 88 1.07 -5.17 -5.51
CA GLY A 88 2.07 -5.54 -4.51
C GLY A 88 1.56 -6.57 -3.50
N LEU A 89 0.55 -7.36 -3.88
CA LEU A 89 0.00 -8.41 -3.04
C LEU A 89 0.81 -9.70 -3.17
N THR A 90 0.94 -10.47 -2.11
CA THR A 90 1.72 -11.72 -2.15
C THR A 90 0.94 -12.80 -2.91
N ASN A 91 1.58 -13.41 -3.91
CA ASN A 91 1.02 -14.55 -4.65
C ASN A 91 0.71 -15.72 -3.70
N GLY A 92 -0.44 -16.37 -3.91
CA GLY A 92 -0.92 -17.48 -3.09
C GLY A 92 -1.60 -17.07 -1.78
N VAL A 93 -1.58 -15.78 -1.42
CA VAL A 93 -2.23 -15.28 -0.20
C VAL A 93 -3.66 -14.83 -0.50
N THR A 94 -4.58 -15.17 0.41
CA THR A 94 -5.94 -14.65 0.41
C THR A 94 -6.00 -13.32 1.14
N TYR A 95 -6.49 -12.31 0.43
CA TYR A 95 -6.76 -10.99 0.99
C TYR A 95 -8.27 -10.75 1.03
N TYR A 96 -8.68 -9.96 2.02
CA TYR A 96 -10.04 -9.53 2.24
C TYR A 96 -10.12 -8.03 2.06
N PHE A 97 -11.08 -7.57 1.24
CA PHE A 97 -11.20 -6.20 0.78
C PHE A 97 -12.56 -5.63 1.15
N VAL A 98 -12.55 -4.40 1.63
CA VAL A 98 -13.75 -3.56 1.80
C VAL A 98 -13.50 -2.20 1.18
N CYS A 99 -14.56 -1.50 0.80
CA CYS A 99 -14.46 -0.18 0.22
C CYS A 99 -15.30 0.83 1.01
N THR A 100 -14.85 2.07 1.06
CA THR A 100 -15.65 3.24 1.47
C THR A 100 -15.73 4.22 0.32
N ALA A 101 -16.86 4.93 0.22
CA ALA A 101 -16.94 6.18 -0.52
C ALA A 101 -16.64 7.32 0.45
N TYR A 102 -16.00 8.39 -0.01
CA TYR A 102 -15.74 9.54 0.84
C TYR A 102 -16.02 10.86 0.14
N ASN A 103 -16.36 11.85 0.96
CA ASN A 103 -16.58 13.23 0.58
C ASN A 103 -15.94 14.18 1.60
N ASN A 104 -16.24 15.48 1.50
CA ASN A 104 -15.68 16.48 2.40
C ASN A 104 -16.22 16.40 3.85
N SER A 105 -17.25 15.58 4.09
CA SER A 105 -17.85 15.34 5.41
C SER A 105 -17.31 14.07 6.09
N GLY A 106 -16.69 13.15 5.36
CA GLY A 106 -16.12 11.93 5.91
C GLY A 106 -16.23 10.72 4.96
N GLU A 107 -15.99 9.53 5.51
CA GLU A 107 -16.12 8.26 4.81
C GLU A 107 -17.44 7.56 5.16
N SER A 108 -17.99 6.82 4.19
CA SER A 108 -19.11 5.91 4.41
C SER A 108 -18.71 4.70 5.28
N PRO A 109 -19.70 3.93 5.77
CA PRO A 109 -19.43 2.57 6.25
C PRO A 109 -18.77 1.68 5.18
N TYR A 110 -18.12 0.61 5.62
CA TYR A 110 -17.55 -0.40 4.75
C TYR A 110 -18.63 -1.11 3.91
N THR A 111 -18.30 -1.42 2.66
CA THR A 111 -19.05 -2.38 1.86
C THR A 111 -19.02 -3.78 2.47
N LYS A 112 -19.79 -4.70 1.90
CA LYS A 112 -19.58 -6.12 2.11
C LYS A 112 -18.13 -6.50 1.75
N GLU A 113 -17.53 -7.34 2.58
CA GLU A 113 -16.19 -7.89 2.35
C GLU A 113 -16.16 -8.78 1.10
N VAL A 114 -15.07 -8.67 0.34
CA VAL A 114 -14.75 -9.53 -0.80
C VAL A 114 -13.43 -10.23 -0.51
N ALA A 115 -13.40 -11.56 -0.62
CA ALA A 115 -12.19 -12.35 -0.49
C ALA A 115 -11.58 -12.64 -1.87
N TYR A 116 -10.25 -12.57 -1.99
CA TYR A 116 -9.54 -12.93 -3.21
C TYR A 116 -8.17 -13.56 -2.91
N THR A 117 -7.92 -14.72 -3.51
CA THR A 117 -6.59 -15.37 -3.47
C THR A 117 -5.77 -14.97 -4.68
N VAL A 118 -4.62 -14.34 -4.44
CA VAL A 118 -3.74 -13.86 -5.50
C VAL A 118 -3.16 -15.05 -6.26
N LYS A 119 -3.32 -15.07 -7.59
CA LYS A 119 -2.83 -16.18 -8.41
C LYS A 119 -1.31 -16.26 -8.38
N THR A 120 -0.79 -17.44 -8.08
CA THR A 120 0.64 -17.73 -8.23
C THR A 120 0.97 -17.89 -9.70
N ILE A 121 1.72 -16.94 -10.27
CA ILE A 121 2.37 -17.16 -11.56
C ILE A 121 3.57 -18.06 -11.29
N ALA A 122 3.40 -19.37 -11.44
CA ALA A 122 4.52 -20.30 -11.36
C ALA A 122 5.56 -19.89 -12.41
N PRO A 123 6.86 -19.78 -12.05
CA PRO A 123 7.89 -19.52 -13.05
C PRO A 123 7.87 -20.67 -14.06
N LYS A 124 7.68 -20.34 -15.35
CA LYS A 124 7.89 -21.31 -16.43
C LYS A 124 9.38 -21.59 -16.52
N ILE A 125 9.87 -22.62 -15.83
CA ILE A 125 11.26 -23.06 -15.98
C ILE A 125 11.34 -23.84 -17.28
N LYS A 126 11.97 -23.26 -18.30
CA LYS A 126 12.38 -24.01 -19.50
C LYS A 126 13.69 -24.71 -19.14
N LEU A 127 13.66 -26.03 -18.97
CA LEU A 127 14.86 -26.83 -18.74
C LEU A 127 15.80 -26.66 -19.94
N ILE A 128 17.03 -26.19 -19.70
CA ILE A 128 18.09 -26.22 -20.70
C ILE A 128 18.58 -27.68 -20.75
N GLN A 129 18.24 -28.39 -21.83
CA GLN A 129 18.83 -29.70 -22.10
C GLN A 129 20.26 -29.47 -22.58
N ILE A 130 21.25 -29.89 -21.80
CA ILE A 130 22.65 -29.96 -22.25
C ILE A 130 22.75 -31.21 -23.12
N LYS A 131 23.19 -31.03 -24.37
CA LYS A 131 23.50 -32.14 -25.30
C LYS A 131 24.90 -32.66 -25.03
#